data_AF-A0A6P6G3P1-F1
#
_entry.id   AF-A0A6P6G3P1-F1
#
_cell.length_a   1.000
_cell.length_b   1.000
_cell.length_c   1.000
_cell.angle_alpha   90.00
_cell.angle_beta   90.00
_cell.angle_gamma   90.00
#
_symmetry.space_group_name_H-M   'P 1'
#
loop_
_entity.id
_entity.type
_entity.pdbx_description
1 polymer ?
#
loop_
_entity_poly.entity_id
_entity_poly.type
_entity_poly.pdbx_seq_one_letter_code
_entity_poly.pdbx_strand_id
1 'polypeptide(L)'
;MATESSAGEEEAKLTGGNKVLMVDDDLREMGKKVACSVSSCKPGNGFSSLRDDNLDTYWQSDGAQPHLVNLQFQKKVSSKYVYSFAQYFPFFFFKG
;
A
#
# COMPACT_ATOMS: atom_id res chain seq x y z
N MET A 1 12.17 -36.09 40.35
CA MET A 1 12.45 -34.65 40.51
C MET A 1 12.08 -33.95 39.21
N ALA A 2 11.52 -32.74 39.30
CA ALA A 2 11.18 -31.86 38.18
C ALA A 2 12.47 -31.42 37.41
N THR A 3 12.44 -30.76 36.25
CA THR A 3 11.46 -29.77 35.75
C THR A 3 11.19 -29.83 34.26
N GLU A 4 10.06 -29.24 33.89
CA GLU A 4 9.62 -28.92 32.54
C GLU A 4 10.45 -27.82 31.81
N SER A 5 10.16 -27.70 30.50
CA SER A 5 10.08 -26.48 29.68
C SER A 5 11.19 -25.43 29.65
N SER A 6 11.62 -25.10 28.43
CA SER A 6 11.23 -23.81 27.83
C SER A 6 11.41 -23.83 26.30
N ALA A 7 10.33 -23.60 25.56
CA ALA A 7 10.41 -23.29 24.14
C ALA A 7 10.63 -21.79 23.97
N GLY A 8 11.78 -21.40 23.40
CA GLY A 8 12.04 -20.03 22.98
C GLY A 8 11.48 -19.80 21.59
N GLU A 9 10.23 -19.35 21.51
CA GLU A 9 9.61 -18.93 20.25
C GLU A 9 10.24 -17.59 19.83
N GLU A 10 10.99 -17.58 18.72
CA GLU A 10 11.54 -16.35 18.15
C GLU A 10 10.39 -15.56 17.51
N GLU A 11 9.77 -14.66 18.29
CA GLU A 11 8.75 -13.74 17.77
C GLU A 11 9.32 -12.92 16.61
N ALA A 12 8.90 -13.30 15.40
CA ALA A 12 9.19 -12.56 14.18
C ALA A 12 8.51 -11.19 14.24
N LYS A 13 9.25 -10.19 14.73
CA LYS A 13 8.87 -8.79 14.90
C LYS A 13 8.16 -8.19 13.67
N LEU A 14 6.84 -8.34 13.60
CA LEU A 14 5.99 -7.76 12.56
C LEU A 14 5.96 -6.23 12.73
N THR A 15 6.80 -5.57 11.95
CA THR A 15 7.05 -4.14 12.08
C THR A 15 5.94 -3.35 11.40
N GLY A 16 5.02 -2.81 12.21
CA GLY A 16 4.22 -1.61 11.93
C GLY A 16 3.56 -1.50 10.56
N GLY A 17 2.51 -2.27 10.29
CA GLY A 17 1.52 -1.95 9.27
C GLY A 17 0.37 -1.10 9.84
N ASN A 18 -0.26 -0.26 9.02
CA ASN A 18 -1.41 0.53 9.46
C ASN A 18 -2.63 -0.39 9.69
N LYS A 19 -2.93 -0.66 10.97
CA LYS A 19 -3.84 -1.72 11.49
C LYS A 19 -5.33 -1.63 11.14
N VAL A 20 -5.69 -0.84 10.14
CA VAL A 20 -7.10 -0.54 9.77
C VAL A 20 -7.75 -1.67 8.98
N LEU A 21 -6.96 -2.55 8.36
CA LEU A 21 -7.45 -3.73 7.66
C LEU A 21 -6.96 -4.98 8.38
N MET A 22 -7.86 -5.70 9.05
CA MET A 22 -7.60 -7.09 9.44
C MET A 22 -7.59 -7.92 8.15
N VAL A 23 -6.41 -8.41 7.81
CA VAL A 23 -6.16 -9.30 6.67
C VAL A 23 -6.14 -10.73 7.22
N ASP A 24 -6.78 -11.68 6.53
CA ASP A 24 -6.72 -13.10 6.93
C ASP A 24 -5.27 -13.57 7.05
N ASP A 25 -4.97 -14.50 7.97
CA ASP A 25 -3.59 -14.98 8.20
C ASP A 25 -2.94 -15.58 6.94
N ASP A 26 -3.75 -16.19 6.07
CA ASP A 26 -3.36 -16.71 4.74
C ASP A 26 -3.01 -15.62 3.70
N LEU A 27 -3.25 -14.34 4.00
CA LEU A 27 -3.14 -13.24 3.04
C LEU A 27 -1.96 -12.31 3.37
N ARG A 28 -1.08 -12.16 2.37
CA ARG A 28 0.19 -11.46 2.50
C ARG A 28 0.16 -10.14 1.74
N GLU A 29 0.49 -9.04 2.40
CA GLU A 29 0.66 -7.72 1.77
C GLU A 29 1.78 -7.78 0.72
N MET A 30 1.49 -7.34 -0.51
CA MET A 30 2.40 -7.38 -1.67
C MET A 30 2.63 -6.00 -2.30
N GLY A 31 1.92 -4.97 -1.84
CA GLY A 31 2.01 -3.59 -2.33
C GLY A 31 3.41 -3.00 -2.22
N LYS A 32 4.20 -3.35 -1.20
CA LYS A 32 5.61 -2.96 -1.02
C LYS A 32 6.61 -3.85 -1.78
N LYS A 33 6.18 -5.03 -2.25
CA LYS A 33 7.05 -6.08 -2.83
C LYS A 33 6.96 -6.18 -4.37
N VAL A 34 6.02 -5.46 -4.96
CA VAL A 34 5.77 -5.42 -6.41
C VAL A 34 6.51 -4.24 -7.07
N ALA A 35 6.94 -4.37 -8.32
CA ALA A 35 7.42 -3.20 -9.08
C ALA A 35 6.22 -2.33 -9.48
N CYS A 36 6.39 -1.02 -9.57
CA CYS A 36 5.28 -0.08 -9.59
C CYS A 36 5.64 1.22 -10.33
N SER A 37 4.65 1.83 -10.98
CA SER A 37 4.81 3.15 -11.57
C SER A 37 3.48 3.90 -11.64
N VAL A 38 3.54 5.22 -11.69
CA VAL A 38 2.40 6.09 -12.00
C VAL A 38 2.55 6.67 -13.40
N SER A 39 1.44 6.96 -14.06
CA SER A 39 1.43 7.62 -15.38
C SER A 39 2.07 9.02 -15.35
N SER A 40 1.89 9.75 -14.26
CA SER A 40 2.50 11.05 -13.98
C SER A 40 2.41 11.37 -12.49
N CYS A 41 3.20 12.33 -12.01
CA CYS A 41 3.05 12.87 -10.65
C CYS A 41 3.59 14.29 -10.56
N LYS A 42 3.02 15.09 -9.65
CA LYS A 42 3.58 16.40 -9.29
C LYS A 42 4.86 16.25 -8.47
N PRO A 43 5.82 17.18 -8.59
CA PRO A 43 6.95 17.27 -7.67
C PRO A 43 6.47 17.31 -6.21
N GLY A 44 7.03 16.46 -5.35
CA GLY A 44 6.63 16.32 -3.94
C GLY A 44 5.49 15.32 -3.67
N ASN A 45 4.60 15.08 -4.63
CA ASN A 45 3.44 14.17 -4.50
C ASN A 45 3.57 12.95 -5.42
N GLY A 46 4.74 12.29 -5.34
CA GLY A 46 5.11 11.14 -6.16
C GLY A 46 4.47 9.82 -5.70
N PHE A 47 4.79 8.74 -6.42
CA PHE A 47 4.35 7.39 -6.05
C PHE A 47 4.83 6.94 -4.64
N SER A 48 5.93 7.51 -4.13
CA SER A 48 6.41 7.28 -2.76
C SER A 48 5.33 7.47 -1.69
N SER A 49 4.45 8.46 -1.89
CA SER A 49 3.32 8.79 -1.01
C SER A 49 2.13 7.82 -1.09
N LEU A 50 2.25 6.72 -1.84
CA LEU A 50 1.32 5.59 -1.82
C LEU A 50 1.88 4.39 -1.03
N ARG A 51 3.07 4.52 -0.42
CA ARG A 51 3.81 3.41 0.21
C ARG A 51 4.43 3.74 1.57
N ASP A 52 4.33 4.97 2.02
CA ASP A 52 4.87 5.48 3.28
C ASP A 52 3.94 5.23 4.49
N ASP A 53 2.82 4.53 4.29
CA ASP A 53 1.76 4.20 5.26
C ASP A 53 1.11 5.42 5.95
N ASN A 54 1.40 6.63 5.47
CA ASN A 54 0.91 7.88 6.01
C ASN A 54 -0.38 8.31 5.29
N LEU A 55 -1.37 8.78 6.05
CA LEU A 55 -2.66 9.23 5.52
C LEU A 55 -2.68 10.72 5.17
N ASP A 56 -1.69 11.49 5.65
CA ASP A 56 -1.53 12.91 5.35
C ASP A 56 -0.77 13.15 4.03
N THR A 57 -0.13 12.11 3.48
CA THR A 57 0.56 12.16 2.17
C THR A 57 -0.30 11.50 1.09
N TYR A 58 -0.15 11.98 -0.14
CA TYR A 58 -0.93 11.49 -1.28
C TYR A 58 -0.15 11.64 -2.59
N TRP A 59 -0.37 10.70 -3.51
CA TRP A 59 0.01 10.88 -4.91
C TRP A 59 -0.93 11.88 -5.58
N GLN A 60 -0.37 12.81 -6.35
CA GLN A 60 -1.13 13.71 -7.21
C GLN A 60 -0.66 13.54 -8.65
N SER A 61 -1.54 13.10 -9.54
CA SER A 61 -1.28 13.06 -10.98
C SER A 61 -1.07 14.46 -11.57
N ASP A 62 -0.30 14.52 -12.65
CA ASP A 62 0.02 15.76 -13.37
C ASP A 62 0.12 15.48 -14.87
N GLY A 63 -1.02 15.37 -15.55
CA GLY A 63 -1.07 15.00 -16.97
C GLY A 63 -2.49 14.84 -17.50
N ALA A 64 -2.63 14.34 -18.72
CA ALA A 64 -3.93 13.99 -19.28
C ALA A 64 -4.55 12.77 -18.57
N GLN A 65 -5.87 12.66 -18.61
CA GLN A 65 -6.57 11.43 -18.20
C GLN A 65 -6.54 10.38 -19.33
N PRO A 66 -6.57 9.07 -19.00
CA PRO A 66 -6.68 8.49 -17.65
C PRO A 66 -5.37 8.50 -16.87
N HIS A 67 -5.45 8.58 -15.55
CA HIS A 67 -4.30 8.41 -14.66
C HIS A 67 -4.19 6.94 -14.23
N LEU A 68 -2.99 6.39 -14.23
CA LEU A 68 -2.75 4.96 -14.01
C LEU A 68 -1.75 4.72 -12.88
N VAL A 69 -2.01 3.68 -12.09
CA VAL A 69 -1.04 3.05 -11.18
C VAL A 69 -0.78 1.64 -11.70
N ASN A 70 0.42 1.39 -12.23
CA ASN A 70 0.82 0.08 -12.73
C ASN A 70 1.45 -0.73 -11.60
N LEU A 71 1.10 -2.02 -11.50
CA LEU A 71 1.69 -2.99 -10.58
C LEU A 71 2.23 -4.18 -11.39
N GLN A 72 3.53 -4.43 -11.33
CA GLN A 72 4.25 -5.45 -12.09
C GLN A 72 4.87 -6.50 -11.18
N PHE A 73 4.31 -7.72 -11.23
CA PHE A 73 4.79 -8.87 -10.45
C PHE A 73 5.83 -9.67 -11.23
N GLN A 74 6.93 -10.05 -10.57
CA GLN A 74 8.02 -10.85 -11.17
C GLN A 74 7.62 -12.30 -11.48
N LYS A 75 6.51 -12.78 -10.91
CA LYS A 75 5.92 -14.10 -11.13
C LYS A 75 4.40 -13.96 -11.15
N LYS A 76 3.67 -14.94 -11.69
CA LYS A 76 2.20 -14.97 -11.60
C LYS A 76 1.79 -15.10 -10.12
N VAL A 77 1.08 -14.10 -9.61
CA VAL A 77 0.54 -14.06 -8.24
C VAL A 77 -0.99 -14.17 -8.32
N SER A 78 -1.59 -14.93 -7.41
CA SER A 78 -3.04 -14.90 -7.19
C SER A 78 -3.37 -13.77 -6.23
N SER A 79 -4.06 -12.74 -6.71
CA SER A 79 -4.48 -11.60 -5.89
C SER A 79 -5.97 -11.72 -5.59
N LYS A 80 -6.36 -11.76 -4.31
CA LYS A 80 -7.79 -11.78 -3.90
C LYS A 80 -8.39 -10.38 -3.79
N TYR A 81 -7.63 -9.42 -3.25
CA TYR A 81 -8.11 -8.08 -2.93
C TYR A 81 -7.11 -7.00 -3.37
N VAL A 82 -7.65 -5.84 -3.76
CA VAL A 82 -6.90 -4.59 -3.96
C VAL A 82 -7.63 -3.52 -3.19
N TYR A 83 -6.93 -2.86 -2.26
CA TYR A 83 -7.46 -1.76 -1.48
C TYR A 83 -6.79 -0.45 -1.91
N SER A 84 -7.58 0.61 -2.00
CA SER A 84 -7.12 1.97 -2.30
C SER A 84 -7.91 2.93 -1.45
N PHE A 85 -7.22 3.85 -0.77
CA PHE A 85 -7.86 4.96 -0.06
C PHE A 85 -8.01 6.14 -1.03
N ALA A 86 -9.21 6.71 -1.11
CA ALA A 86 -9.50 7.85 -1.97
C ALA A 86 -10.36 8.86 -1.22
N GLN A 87 -9.81 10.04 -0.95
CA GLN A 87 -10.56 11.15 -0.38
C GLN A 87 -11.21 11.96 -1.51
N TYR A 88 -12.55 11.97 -1.54
CA TYR A 88 -13.29 12.74 -2.53
C TYR A 88 -13.24 14.23 -2.20
N PHE A 89 -12.41 14.98 -2.93
CA PHE A 89 -12.53 16.43 -3.00
C PHE A 89 -13.42 16.84 -4.18
N PRO A 90 -14.50 17.62 -3.96
CA PRO A 90 -15.30 18.13 -5.07
C PRO A 90 -14.48 19.14 -5.88
N PHE A 91 -14.06 18.73 -7.08
CA PHE A 91 -13.46 19.65 -8.05
C PHE A 91 -14.52 20.63 -8.56
N PHE A 92 -14.61 21.80 -7.93
CA PHE A 92 -15.35 22.93 -8.46
C PHE A 92 -14.62 23.49 -9.68
N PHE A 93 -14.96 22.99 -10.87
CA PHE A 93 -14.57 23.60 -12.13
C PHE A 93 -15.31 24.92 -12.32
N PHE A 94 -14.70 26.03 -11.88
CA PHE A 94 -15.09 27.35 -12.35
C PHE A 94 -14.72 27.48 -13.83
N LYS A 95 -15.73 27.34 -14.68
CA LYS A 95 -15.65 27.67 -16.10
C LYS A 95 -15.79 29.20 -16.20
N GLY A 96 -14.71 29.87 -16.59
CA GLY A 96 -14.75 31.27 -17.03
C GLY A 96 -15.40 31.42 -18.39
#